data_AF-A0A939B9P0-F1
#
_entry.id   AF-A0A939B9P0-F1
#
_cell.length_a   1.000
_cell.length_b   1.000
_cell.length_c   1.000
_cell.angle_alpha   90.00
_cell.angle_beta   90.00
_cell.angle_gamma   90.00
#
_symmetry.space_group_name_H-M   'P 1'
#
loop_
_entity.id
_entity.type
_entity.pdbx_description
1 polymer ?
#
loop_
_entity_poly.entity_id
_entity_poly.type
_entity_poly.pdbx_seq_one_letter_code
_entity_poly.pdbx_strand_id
1 'polypeptide(L)'
;MWCMENKEEKIGLIPCAEGGSTIDDWAADNTLFRHAVCQAKFAMQDTELIGILWHQGESDSCDGKYQTYYEKLQTMTAELRQELNAPEIPFILGGLGGFLGKSGLGANCTEYELINRELLRFAQEQKNSYFVTAEGLTPNPDGIHMDAASQRRWGVRYYEAFSKRKNVLSPLENEMELLDRCINVPYTKGEKMHLTMMDFISGRMTYEELCRKFENI
;
A
#
# COMPACT_ATOMS: atom_id res chain seq x y z
N MET A 1 -8.92 -9.55 -2.55
CA MET A 1 -8.71 -10.40 -3.76
C MET A 1 -7.66 -11.47 -3.54
N TRP A 2 -6.43 -11.16 -3.09
CA TRP A 2 -5.39 -12.18 -2.86
C TRP A 2 -5.90 -13.41 -2.10
N CYS A 3 -6.56 -13.24 -0.95
CA CYS A 3 -7.08 -14.37 -0.15
C CYS A 3 -8.19 -15.17 -0.85
N MET A 4 -8.88 -14.56 -1.82
CA MET A 4 -9.93 -15.25 -2.58
C MET A 4 -9.33 -16.18 -3.64
N GLU A 5 -8.17 -15.80 -4.19
CA GLU A 5 -7.42 -16.56 -5.19
C GLU A 5 -6.48 -17.60 -4.54
N ASN A 6 -6.06 -17.37 -3.28
CA ASN A 6 -5.12 -18.22 -2.53
C ASN A 6 -5.76 -18.72 -1.22
N LYS A 7 -6.76 -19.61 -1.31
CA LYS A 7 -7.58 -20.03 -0.15
C LYS A 7 -6.84 -20.89 0.88
N GLU A 8 -5.79 -21.59 0.45
CA GLU A 8 -5.00 -22.48 1.31
C GLU A 8 -3.81 -21.76 1.96
N GLU A 9 -3.60 -20.50 1.61
CA GLU A 9 -2.48 -19.68 2.09
C GLU A 9 -2.98 -18.49 2.91
N LYS A 10 -2.04 -17.83 3.60
CA LYS A 10 -2.32 -16.62 4.37
C LYS A 10 -1.38 -15.51 3.91
N ILE A 11 -1.92 -14.31 3.73
CA ILE A 11 -1.12 -13.13 3.44
C ILE A 11 -0.69 -12.46 4.74
N GLY A 12 0.62 -12.21 4.86
CA GLY A 12 1.20 -11.34 5.87
C GLY A 12 1.39 -9.93 5.31
N LEU A 13 1.17 -8.90 6.15
CA LEU A 13 1.49 -7.52 5.82
C LEU A 13 2.59 -7.03 6.76
N ILE A 14 3.62 -6.38 6.21
CA ILE A 14 4.76 -5.85 6.95
C ILE A 14 4.69 -4.31 6.88
N PRO A 15 4.06 -3.65 7.86
CA PRO A 15 3.88 -2.21 7.82
C PRO A 15 5.19 -1.50 8.17
N CYS A 16 5.76 -0.77 7.21
CA CYS A 16 6.98 0.02 7.41
C CYS A 16 6.88 1.44 6.85
N ALA A 17 5.69 1.88 6.41
CA ALA A 17 5.49 3.24 5.91
C ALA A 17 5.62 4.27 7.04
N GLU A 18 6.21 5.43 6.74
CA GLU A 18 6.41 6.54 7.68
C GLU A 18 5.78 7.82 7.11
N GLY A 19 4.98 8.51 7.92
CA GLY A 19 4.27 9.72 7.48
C GLY A 19 5.24 10.90 7.28
N GLY A 20 5.10 11.61 6.15
CA GLY A 20 5.88 12.82 5.86
C GLY A 20 7.31 12.59 5.39
N SER A 21 7.80 11.34 5.32
CA SER A 21 9.14 11.02 4.84
C SER A 21 9.35 11.43 3.37
N THR A 22 10.53 11.96 3.07
CA THR A 22 11.06 12.20 1.71
C THR A 22 11.80 10.98 1.20
N ILE A 23 12.09 10.92 -0.10
CA ILE A 23 12.91 9.83 -0.67
C ILE A 23 14.34 9.79 -0.08
N ASP A 24 14.86 10.93 0.40
CA ASP A 24 16.16 10.98 1.07
C ASP A 24 16.13 10.25 2.43
N ASP A 25 15.05 10.34 3.18
CA ASP A 25 14.87 9.61 4.45
C ASP A 25 14.89 8.07 4.25
N TRP A 26 14.67 7.62 3.02
CA TRP A 26 14.64 6.23 2.59
C TRP A 26 15.96 5.72 1.97
N ALA A 27 17.03 6.52 2.00
CA ALA A 27 18.37 6.04 1.63
C ALA A 27 18.83 4.85 2.51
N ALA A 28 19.64 3.93 1.99
CA ALA A 28 19.97 2.69 2.70
C ALA A 28 20.71 2.86 4.03
N ASP A 29 21.47 3.95 4.18
CA ASP A 29 22.16 4.27 5.42
C ASP A 29 21.20 4.85 6.50
N ASN A 30 20.01 5.30 6.10
CA ASN A 30 19.03 5.91 6.96
C ASN A 30 18.15 4.90 7.73
N THR A 31 17.55 5.40 8.81
CA THR A 31 16.83 4.59 9.80
C THR A 31 15.60 3.90 9.21
N LEU A 32 14.83 4.56 8.35
CA LEU A 32 13.58 4.02 7.80
C LEU A 32 13.84 2.79 6.94
N PHE A 33 14.80 2.89 6.02
CA PHE A 33 15.23 1.77 5.19
C PHE A 33 15.72 0.60 6.03
N ARG A 34 16.67 0.85 6.95
CA ARG A 34 17.25 -0.20 7.80
C ARG A 34 16.18 -0.88 8.65
N HIS A 35 15.24 -0.11 9.18
CA HIS A 35 14.11 -0.65 9.93
C HIS A 35 13.23 -1.54 9.04
N ALA A 36 12.87 -1.09 7.83
CA ALA A 36 12.08 -1.88 6.89
C ALA A 36 12.77 -3.20 6.50
N VAL A 37 14.08 -3.17 6.22
CA VAL A 37 14.88 -4.38 5.94
C VAL A 37 14.88 -5.32 7.15
N CYS A 38 15.06 -4.81 8.37
CA CYS A 38 15.01 -5.63 9.58
C CYS A 38 13.64 -6.30 9.78
N GLN A 39 12.55 -5.55 9.63
CA GLN A 39 11.18 -6.09 9.75
C GLN A 39 10.90 -7.15 8.68
N ALA A 40 11.34 -6.92 7.44
CA ALA A 40 11.20 -7.87 6.36
C ALA A 40 12.01 -9.15 6.63
N LYS A 41 13.29 -9.03 7.00
CA LYS A 41 14.13 -10.20 7.36
C LYS A 41 13.55 -11.00 8.53
N PHE A 42 12.96 -10.32 9.51
CA PHE A 42 12.28 -10.99 10.63
C PHE A 42 11.05 -11.77 10.16
N ALA A 43 10.17 -11.15 9.35
CA ALA A 43 9.00 -11.83 8.82
C ALA A 43 9.36 -13.03 7.92
N MET A 44 10.42 -12.89 7.13
CA MET A 44 10.92 -13.93 6.20
C MET A 44 11.53 -15.15 6.89
N GLN A 45 11.64 -15.18 8.22
CA GLN A 45 12.11 -16.36 8.95
C GLN A 45 11.16 -17.56 8.78
N ASP A 46 9.85 -17.29 8.73
CA ASP A 46 8.79 -18.31 8.64
C ASP A 46 7.81 -18.04 7.48
N THR A 47 8.10 -17.05 6.62
CA THR A 47 7.22 -16.66 5.51
C THR A 47 8.00 -16.37 4.23
N GLU A 48 7.32 -16.42 3.08
CA GLU A 48 7.88 -16.00 1.80
C GLU A 48 7.50 -14.55 1.49
N LEU A 49 8.49 -13.73 1.14
CA LEU A 49 8.25 -12.36 0.69
C LEU A 49 7.86 -12.35 -0.79
N ILE A 50 6.59 -12.09 -1.08
CA ILE A 50 6.03 -12.21 -2.44
C ILE A 50 5.96 -10.89 -3.23
N GLY A 51 6.04 -9.73 -2.56
CA GLY A 51 5.90 -8.43 -3.20
C GLY A 51 6.22 -7.27 -2.27
N ILE A 52 6.57 -6.12 -2.86
CA ILE A 52 6.79 -4.85 -2.16
C ILE A 52 5.76 -3.84 -2.68
N LEU A 53 5.04 -3.20 -1.78
CA LEU A 53 4.09 -2.13 -2.08
C LEU A 53 4.71 -0.80 -1.67
N TRP A 54 4.81 0.13 -2.61
CA TRP A 54 5.43 1.44 -2.41
C TRP A 54 4.46 2.56 -2.77
N HIS A 55 4.32 3.52 -1.87
CA HIS A 55 3.67 4.79 -2.16
C HIS A 55 4.31 5.89 -1.34
N GLN A 56 4.92 6.83 -2.03
CA GLN A 56 5.57 8.00 -1.47
C GLN A 56 5.76 9.01 -2.61
N GLY A 57 5.78 10.29 -2.28
CA GLY A 57 6.23 11.34 -3.19
C GLY A 57 5.69 12.73 -2.87
N GLU A 58 4.71 12.83 -1.96
CA GLU A 58 4.09 14.09 -1.55
C GLU A 58 5.14 15.07 -0.98
N SER A 59 6.04 14.59 -0.12
CA SER A 59 7.12 15.40 0.49
C SER A 59 8.24 15.78 -0.50
N ASP A 60 8.24 15.18 -1.69
CA ASP A 60 9.18 15.46 -2.79
C ASP A 60 8.50 16.21 -3.95
N SER A 61 7.23 16.55 -3.81
CA SER A 61 6.44 17.27 -4.82
C SER A 61 6.63 18.79 -4.77
N CYS A 62 7.83 19.26 -4.41
CA CYS A 62 8.20 20.67 -4.36
C CYS A 62 9.71 20.87 -4.57
N ASP A 63 10.09 22.14 -4.80
CA ASP A 63 11.48 22.61 -4.86
C ASP A 63 12.37 21.90 -5.90
N GLY A 64 11.77 21.37 -6.97
CA GLY A 64 12.50 20.69 -8.04
C GLY A 64 13.04 19.31 -7.66
N LYS A 65 12.65 18.76 -6.50
CA LYS A 65 13.18 17.48 -6.00
C LYS A 65 12.94 16.30 -6.95
N TYR A 66 11.88 16.37 -7.78
CA TYR A 66 11.59 15.38 -8.81
C TYR A 66 12.80 15.08 -9.72
N GLN A 67 13.69 16.04 -9.94
CA GLN A 67 14.85 15.92 -10.83
C GLN A 67 15.85 14.83 -10.42
N THR A 68 15.84 14.44 -9.14
CA THR A 68 16.73 13.39 -8.59
C THR A 68 15.95 12.21 -8.03
N TYR A 69 14.62 12.25 -8.12
CA TYR A 69 13.75 11.28 -7.48
C TYR A 69 13.92 9.88 -8.10
N TYR A 70 14.05 9.81 -9.44
CA TYR A 70 14.25 8.55 -10.15
C TYR A 70 15.51 7.82 -9.69
N GLU A 71 16.66 8.51 -9.66
CA GLU A 71 17.95 7.90 -9.31
C GLU A 71 17.97 7.43 -7.86
N LYS A 72 17.34 8.19 -6.95
CA LYS A 72 17.19 7.83 -5.54
C LYS A 72 16.28 6.62 -5.37
N LEU A 73 15.12 6.59 -6.04
CA LEU A 73 14.21 5.45 -6.04
C LEU A 73 14.86 4.18 -6.60
N GLN A 74 15.66 4.31 -7.66
CA GLN A 74 16.45 3.22 -8.24
C GLN A 74 17.47 2.65 -7.28
N THR A 75 18.24 3.52 -6.63
CA THR A 75 19.24 3.11 -5.64
C THR A 75 18.56 2.37 -4.49
N MET A 76 17.54 2.98 -3.89
CA MET A 76 16.77 2.40 -2.79
C MET A 76 16.15 1.05 -3.16
N THR A 77 15.54 0.92 -4.34
CA THR A 77 14.91 -0.33 -4.77
C THR A 77 15.94 -1.43 -5.04
N ALA A 78 17.09 -1.09 -5.62
CA ALA A 78 18.17 -2.04 -5.84
C ALA A 78 18.74 -2.56 -4.51
N GLU A 79 18.93 -1.68 -3.54
CA GLU A 79 19.40 -2.02 -2.20
C GLU A 79 18.38 -2.87 -1.44
N LEU A 80 17.07 -2.57 -1.51
CA LEU A 80 16.01 -3.42 -0.95
C LEU A 80 16.08 -4.84 -1.52
N ARG A 81 16.16 -4.98 -2.84
CA ARG A 81 16.23 -6.28 -3.51
C ARG A 81 17.49 -7.06 -3.13
N GLN A 82 18.62 -6.37 -3.00
CA GLN A 82 19.87 -6.97 -2.56
C GLN A 82 19.80 -7.44 -1.10
N GLU A 83 19.40 -6.56 -0.18
CA GLU A 83 19.34 -6.83 1.25
C GLU A 83 18.35 -7.95 1.61
N LEU A 84 17.26 -8.05 0.84
CA LEU A 84 16.23 -9.07 1.02
C LEU A 84 16.48 -10.32 0.17
N ASN A 85 17.60 -10.38 -0.58
CA ASN A 85 17.93 -11.46 -1.50
C ASN A 85 16.76 -11.82 -2.45
N ALA A 86 16.10 -10.79 -2.97
CA ALA A 86 14.86 -10.89 -3.73
C ALA A 86 14.95 -10.11 -5.06
N PRO A 87 15.84 -10.51 -6.00
CA PRO A 87 16.14 -9.72 -7.20
C PRO A 87 14.94 -9.56 -8.16
N GLU A 88 14.04 -10.55 -8.19
CA GLU A 88 12.89 -10.59 -9.11
C GLU A 88 11.55 -10.24 -8.44
N ILE A 89 11.59 -9.76 -7.19
CA ILE A 89 10.37 -9.44 -6.45
C ILE A 89 9.58 -8.31 -7.14
N PRO A 90 8.25 -8.50 -7.34
CA PRO A 90 7.38 -7.43 -7.82
C PRO A 90 7.43 -6.22 -6.89
N PHE A 91 7.76 -5.06 -7.45
CA PHE A 91 7.73 -3.77 -6.77
C PHE A 91 6.58 -2.94 -7.36
N ILE A 92 5.50 -2.79 -6.61
CA ILE A 92 4.29 -2.10 -7.06
C ILE A 92 4.30 -0.70 -6.49
N LEU A 93 4.32 0.32 -7.36
CA LEU A 93 4.39 1.72 -6.96
C LEU A 93 3.16 2.50 -7.41
N GLY A 94 2.57 3.24 -6.47
CA GLY A 94 1.40 4.05 -6.72
C GLY A 94 1.73 5.50 -7.05
N GLY A 95 1.03 6.05 -8.03
CA GLY A 95 1.06 7.48 -8.34
C GLY A 95 0.40 8.34 -7.25
N LEU A 96 0.71 9.62 -7.28
CA LEU A 96 0.15 10.66 -6.44
C LEU A 96 -1.20 11.15 -6.99
N GLY A 97 -2.13 11.46 -6.08
CA GLY A 97 -3.50 11.86 -6.43
C GLY A 97 -3.59 13.24 -7.10
N GLY A 98 -4.46 13.37 -8.11
CA GLY A 98 -4.70 14.62 -8.84
C GLY A 98 -5.36 15.74 -8.02
N PHE A 99 -5.55 15.54 -6.71
CA PHE A 99 -6.04 16.55 -5.77
C PHE A 99 -4.92 17.36 -5.11
N LEU A 100 -3.66 16.91 -5.22
CA LEU A 100 -2.50 17.61 -4.66
C LEU A 100 -2.24 18.95 -5.37
N GLY A 101 -1.52 19.84 -4.68
CA GLY A 101 -1.20 21.18 -5.19
C GLY A 101 -2.38 22.16 -5.18
N LYS A 102 -3.50 21.82 -4.52
CA LYS A 102 -4.75 22.61 -4.56
C LYS A 102 -5.15 23.23 -3.23
N SER A 103 -5.16 22.48 -2.14
CA SER A 103 -5.69 22.94 -0.85
C SER A 103 -5.10 22.21 0.34
N GLY A 104 -5.35 22.77 1.53
CA GLY A 104 -4.99 22.15 2.81
C GLY A 104 -3.50 21.87 2.94
N LEU A 105 -3.17 20.73 3.55
CA LEU A 105 -1.80 20.26 3.75
C LEU A 105 -1.12 19.88 2.42
N GLY A 106 -1.90 19.53 1.39
CA GLY A 106 -1.38 19.16 0.06
C GLY A 106 -1.11 20.34 -0.86
N ALA A 107 -1.39 21.58 -0.43
CA ALA A 107 -1.25 22.79 -1.25
C ALA A 107 0.18 23.01 -1.78
N ASN A 108 1.20 22.60 -1.00
CA ASN A 108 2.60 22.75 -1.36
C ASN A 108 3.13 21.65 -2.29
N CYS A 109 2.35 20.59 -2.53
CA CYS A 109 2.72 19.50 -3.44
C CYS A 109 2.46 19.90 -4.90
N THR A 110 3.00 21.03 -5.35
CA THR A 110 2.71 21.64 -6.66
C THR A 110 3.34 20.90 -7.83
N GLU A 111 4.37 20.09 -7.58
CA GLU A 111 5.11 19.33 -8.59
C GLU A 111 4.74 17.85 -8.63
N TYR A 112 3.59 17.47 -8.04
CA TYR A 112 3.16 16.06 -7.95
C TYR A 112 3.06 15.36 -9.32
N GLU A 113 2.71 16.10 -10.39
CA GLU A 113 2.67 15.56 -11.75
C GLU A 113 4.06 15.19 -12.28
N LEU A 114 5.10 15.92 -11.87
CA LEU A 114 6.48 15.66 -12.26
C LEU A 114 7.00 14.43 -11.51
N ILE A 115 6.68 14.28 -10.22
CA ILE A 115 6.93 13.04 -9.47
C ILE A 115 6.21 11.84 -10.12
N ASN A 116 4.96 12.01 -10.53
CA ASN A 116 4.21 10.97 -11.26
C ASN A 116 4.89 10.54 -12.57
N ARG A 117 5.53 11.47 -13.29
CA ARG A 117 6.30 11.13 -14.50
C ARG A 117 7.52 10.27 -14.16
N GLU A 118 8.27 10.61 -13.10
CA GLU A 118 9.42 9.80 -12.67
C GLU A 118 9.00 8.43 -12.13
N LEU A 119 7.89 8.34 -11.38
CA LEU A 119 7.30 7.08 -10.94
C LEU A 119 6.89 6.19 -12.14
N LEU A 120 6.22 6.77 -13.15
CA LEU A 120 5.83 6.02 -14.34
C LEU A 120 7.07 5.57 -15.15
N ARG A 121 8.04 6.47 -15.34
CA ARG A 121 9.30 6.17 -16.03
C ARG A 121 10.05 5.05 -15.32
N PHE A 122 10.12 5.08 -13.99
CA PHE A 122 10.70 4.03 -13.17
C PHE A 122 10.08 2.66 -13.46
N ALA A 123 8.74 2.57 -13.45
CA ALA A 123 8.04 1.32 -13.75
C ALA A 123 8.24 0.83 -15.19
N GLN A 124 8.50 1.72 -16.15
CA GLN A 124 8.74 1.36 -17.54
C GLN A 124 10.17 0.87 -17.78
N GLU A 125 11.15 1.42 -17.07
CA GLU A 125 12.58 1.14 -17.28
C GLU A 125 13.11 0.04 -16.34
N GLN A 126 12.56 -0.08 -15.12
CA GLN A 126 13.03 -1.04 -14.12
C GLN A 126 12.26 -2.36 -14.20
N LYS A 127 13.01 -3.47 -14.15
CA LYS A 127 12.43 -4.82 -14.17
C LYS A 127 11.57 -5.07 -12.94
N ASN A 128 10.49 -5.85 -13.14
CA ASN A 128 9.54 -6.26 -12.11
C ASN A 128 8.98 -5.09 -11.29
N SER A 129 8.88 -3.91 -11.91
CA SER A 129 8.33 -2.70 -11.30
C SER A 129 7.05 -2.31 -12.04
N TYR A 130 5.98 -2.03 -11.31
CA TYR A 130 4.67 -1.80 -11.92
C TYR A 130 3.98 -0.58 -11.30
N PHE A 131 3.56 0.35 -12.17
CA PHE A 131 2.88 1.59 -11.79
C PHE A 131 1.38 1.39 -11.61
N VAL A 132 0.80 2.08 -10.61
CA VAL A 132 -0.63 2.07 -10.30
C VAL A 132 -1.18 3.49 -10.26
N THR A 133 -2.08 3.82 -11.19
CA THR A 133 -2.68 5.15 -11.28
C THR A 133 -3.54 5.50 -10.06
N ALA A 134 -3.45 6.77 -9.64
CA ALA A 134 -4.34 7.40 -8.65
C ALA A 134 -5.46 8.23 -9.30
N GLU A 135 -5.71 8.06 -10.60
CA GLU A 135 -6.78 8.76 -11.31
C GLU A 135 -8.16 8.49 -10.70
N GLY A 136 -8.94 9.56 -10.55
CA GLY A 136 -10.30 9.50 -10.01
C GLY A 136 -10.39 9.18 -8.52
N LEU A 137 -9.26 9.21 -7.80
CA LEU A 137 -9.21 9.07 -6.35
C LEU A 137 -9.31 10.44 -5.66
N THR A 138 -9.89 10.47 -4.47
CA THR A 138 -10.26 11.68 -3.73
C THR A 138 -9.59 11.76 -2.36
N PRO A 139 -9.32 12.97 -1.85
CA PRO A 139 -8.69 13.16 -0.55
C PRO A 139 -9.70 13.30 0.58
N ASN A 140 -9.22 13.15 1.80
CA ASN A 140 -9.82 13.69 3.00
C ASN A 140 -9.85 15.24 2.95
N PRO A 141 -10.58 15.89 3.88
CA PRO A 141 -10.64 17.36 3.94
C PRO A 141 -9.29 18.08 4.12
N ASP A 142 -8.25 17.37 4.56
CA ASP A 142 -6.90 17.92 4.68
C ASP A 142 -6.21 18.17 3.33
N GLY A 143 -6.75 17.67 2.22
CA GLY A 143 -6.24 17.90 0.87
C GLY A 143 -4.95 17.17 0.53
N ILE A 144 -4.45 16.27 1.38
CA ILE A 144 -3.22 15.49 1.14
C ILE A 144 -3.44 13.99 1.25
N HIS A 145 -4.22 13.53 2.24
CA HIS A 145 -4.39 12.10 2.46
C HIS A 145 -5.58 11.58 1.66
N MET A 146 -5.38 10.47 0.95
CA MET A 146 -6.47 9.81 0.25
C MET A 146 -7.54 9.28 1.21
N ASP A 147 -8.82 9.45 0.83
CA ASP A 147 -9.93 9.00 1.65
C ASP A 147 -10.07 7.46 1.67
N ALA A 148 -10.89 6.97 2.59
CA ALA A 148 -11.06 5.55 2.81
C ALA A 148 -11.74 4.80 1.64
N ALA A 149 -12.60 5.46 0.86
CA ALA A 149 -13.26 4.84 -0.29
C ALA A 149 -12.26 4.69 -1.45
N SER A 150 -11.47 5.73 -1.67
CA SER A 150 -10.41 5.79 -2.66
C SER A 150 -9.28 4.81 -2.34
N GLN A 151 -8.83 4.71 -1.09
CA GLN A 151 -7.84 3.71 -0.67
C GLN A 151 -8.29 2.27 -0.96
N ARG A 152 -9.58 1.96 -0.76
CA ARG A 152 -10.13 0.63 -1.09
C ARG A 152 -10.11 0.35 -2.59
N ARG A 153 -10.57 1.30 -3.41
CA ARG A 153 -10.49 1.21 -4.87
C ARG A 153 -9.05 1.06 -5.33
N TRP A 154 -8.14 1.78 -4.70
CA TRP A 154 -6.73 1.74 -5.06
C TRP A 154 -6.06 0.41 -4.73
N GLY A 155 -6.38 -0.19 -3.58
CA GLY A 155 -5.96 -1.54 -3.24
C GLY A 155 -6.36 -2.59 -4.29
N VAL A 156 -7.51 -2.40 -4.96
CA VAL A 156 -7.91 -3.25 -6.09
C VAL A 156 -6.93 -3.10 -7.26
N ARG A 157 -6.55 -1.86 -7.60
CA ARG A 157 -5.60 -1.57 -8.67
C ARG A 157 -4.18 -2.08 -8.37
N TYR A 158 -3.73 -1.96 -7.12
CA TYR A 158 -2.45 -2.55 -6.68
C TYR A 158 -2.43 -4.06 -6.86
N TYR A 159 -3.51 -4.74 -6.46
CA TYR A 159 -3.58 -6.18 -6.62
C TYR A 159 -3.64 -6.60 -8.10
N GLU A 160 -4.35 -5.87 -8.95
CA GLU A 160 -4.35 -6.11 -10.40
C GLU A 160 -2.94 -5.98 -10.99
N ALA A 161 -2.20 -4.93 -10.61
CA ALA A 161 -0.81 -4.74 -11.04
C ALA A 161 0.11 -5.89 -10.56
N PHE A 162 -0.03 -6.29 -9.30
CA PHE A 162 0.68 -7.42 -8.70
C PHE A 162 0.38 -8.74 -9.41
N SER A 163 -0.90 -9.11 -9.51
CA SER A 163 -1.37 -10.39 -10.05
C SER A 163 -1.07 -10.54 -11.54
N LYS A 164 -1.23 -9.45 -12.31
CA LYS A 164 -1.00 -9.47 -13.76
C LYS A 164 0.40 -9.05 -14.17
N ARG A 165 1.25 -8.61 -13.24
CA ARG A 165 2.62 -8.13 -13.52
C ARG A 165 2.61 -7.10 -14.66
N LYS A 166 1.75 -6.08 -14.53
CA LYS A 166 1.57 -5.02 -15.54
C LYS A 166 1.27 -3.69 -14.87
N ASN A 167 1.58 -2.60 -15.59
CA ASN A 167 1.15 -1.27 -15.19
C ASN A 167 -0.38 -1.14 -15.29
N VAL A 168 -0.98 -0.47 -14.30
CA VAL A 168 -2.39 -0.06 -14.30
C VAL A 168 -2.42 1.44 -14.52
N LEU A 169 -2.56 1.84 -15.79
CA LEU A 169 -2.45 3.24 -16.22
C LEU A 169 -3.77 4.01 -16.11
N SER A 170 -4.90 3.30 -16.11
CA SER A 170 -6.25 3.84 -15.96
C SER A 170 -7.03 3.08 -14.88
N PRO A 171 -8.06 3.68 -14.27
CA PRO A 171 -9.00 2.97 -13.40
C PRO A 171 -9.55 1.70 -14.06
N LEU A 172 -9.81 0.66 -13.27
CA LEU A 172 -10.42 -0.57 -13.79
C LEU A 172 -11.92 -0.34 -13.91
N GLU A 173 -12.50 -0.72 -15.05
CA GLU A 173 -13.94 -0.55 -15.32
C GLU A 173 -14.83 -1.24 -14.27
N ASN A 174 -14.37 -2.38 -13.73
CA ASN A 174 -15.09 -3.19 -12.76
C ASN A 174 -14.54 -3.07 -11.32
N GLU A 175 -13.81 -2.00 -10.98
CA GLU A 175 -13.17 -1.86 -9.65
C GLU A 175 -14.17 -1.94 -8.48
N MET A 176 -15.37 -1.38 -8.65
CA MET A 176 -16.42 -1.42 -7.62
C MET A 176 -17.02 -2.81 -7.45
N GLU A 177 -17.18 -3.57 -8.53
CA GLU A 177 -17.65 -4.96 -8.47
C GLU A 177 -16.62 -5.85 -7.77
N LEU A 178 -15.34 -5.69 -8.13
CA LEU A 178 -14.24 -6.42 -7.48
C LEU A 178 -14.15 -6.10 -5.99
N LEU A 179 -14.35 -4.84 -5.61
CA LEU A 179 -14.37 -4.43 -4.22
C LEU A 179 -15.56 -5.02 -3.46
N ASP A 180 -16.75 -4.98 -4.05
CA ASP A 180 -17.98 -5.55 -3.45
C ASP A 180 -17.80 -7.05 -3.15
N ARG A 181 -17.22 -7.80 -4.11
CA ARG A 181 -16.87 -9.21 -3.95
C ARG A 181 -15.87 -9.48 -2.82
N CYS A 182 -15.03 -8.51 -2.46
CA CYS A 182 -14.09 -8.65 -1.35
C CYS A 182 -14.74 -8.35 0.01
N ILE A 183 -15.70 -7.41 0.06
CA ILE A 183 -16.29 -6.94 1.31
C ILE A 183 -17.47 -7.81 1.74
N ASN A 184 -18.22 -8.37 0.78
CA ASN A 184 -19.44 -9.13 1.06
C ASN A 184 -19.20 -10.65 1.23
N VAL A 185 -17.99 -11.04 1.64
CA VAL A 185 -17.67 -12.43 1.96
C VAL A 185 -18.21 -12.77 3.36
N PRO A 186 -19.01 -13.83 3.53
CA PRO A 186 -19.47 -14.24 4.86
C PRO A 186 -18.28 -14.60 5.75
N TYR A 187 -18.27 -14.06 6.96
CA TYR A 187 -17.26 -14.41 7.96
C TYR A 187 -17.31 -15.89 8.31
N THR A 188 -16.13 -16.50 8.39
CA THR A 188 -15.91 -17.80 9.00
C THR A 188 -16.27 -17.79 10.48
N LYS A 189 -16.41 -18.98 11.07
CA LYS A 189 -16.65 -19.11 12.51
C LYS A 189 -15.58 -18.39 13.34
N GLY A 190 -14.31 -18.58 12.99
CA GLY A 190 -13.18 -17.94 13.68
C GLY A 190 -13.22 -16.41 13.63
N GLU A 191 -13.54 -15.84 12.47
CA GLU A 191 -13.69 -14.38 12.30
C GLU A 191 -14.86 -13.82 13.11
N LYS A 192 -16.02 -14.50 13.12
CA LYS A 192 -17.16 -14.11 13.97
C LYS A 192 -16.80 -14.12 15.45
N MET A 193 -16.08 -15.15 15.90
CA MET A 193 -15.59 -15.24 17.28
C MET A 193 -14.63 -14.09 17.59
N HIS A 194 -13.69 -13.79 16.68
CA HIS A 194 -12.74 -12.69 16.84
C HIS A 194 -13.43 -11.32 16.94
N LEU A 195 -14.37 -11.02 16.05
CA LEU A 195 -15.13 -9.77 16.08
C LEU A 195 -15.92 -9.61 17.39
N THR A 196 -16.55 -10.70 17.84
CA THR A 196 -17.29 -10.72 19.11
C THR A 196 -16.34 -10.50 20.30
N MET A 197 -15.16 -11.11 20.27
CA MET A 197 -14.12 -10.90 21.29
C MET A 197 -13.62 -9.45 21.31
N MET A 198 -13.44 -8.82 20.13
CA MET A 198 -13.06 -7.41 20.03
C MET A 198 -14.11 -6.49 20.65
N ASP A 199 -15.40 -6.76 20.43
CA ASP A 199 -16.48 -5.97 21.05
C ASP A 199 -16.45 -6.06 22.57
N PHE A 200 -16.19 -7.24 23.13
CA PHE A 200 -15.99 -7.41 24.57
C PHE A 200 -14.76 -6.65 25.08
N ILE A 201 -13.59 -6.84 24.47
CA ILE A 201 -12.33 -6.21 24.90
C ILE A 201 -12.39 -4.67 24.79
N SER A 202 -13.13 -4.15 23.81
CA SER A 202 -13.34 -2.70 23.64
C SER A 202 -14.41 -2.12 24.57
N GLY A 203 -15.00 -2.94 25.45
CA GLY A 203 -16.03 -2.51 26.41
C GLY A 203 -17.39 -2.24 25.79
N ARG A 204 -17.64 -2.71 24.56
CA ARG A 204 -18.93 -2.58 23.86
C ARG A 204 -19.92 -3.69 24.21
N MET A 205 -19.50 -4.67 25.01
CA MET A 205 -20.28 -5.87 25.35
C MET A 205 -19.91 -6.38 26.75
N THR A 206 -20.87 -6.94 27.49
CA THR A 206 -20.60 -7.59 28.79
C THR A 206 -20.08 -9.02 28.62
N TYR A 207 -19.56 -9.60 29.69
CA TYR A 207 -19.12 -11.00 29.68
C TYR A 207 -20.29 -11.98 29.46
N GLU A 208 -21.46 -11.70 30.04
CA GLU A 208 -22.66 -12.53 29.83
C GLU A 208 -23.14 -12.51 28.37
N GLU A 209 -23.09 -11.34 27.73
CA GLU A 209 -23.42 -11.18 26.31
C GLU A 209 -22.43 -11.91 25.40
N LEU A 210 -21.13 -11.88 25.75
CA LEU A 210 -20.09 -12.65 25.05
C LEU A 210 -20.40 -14.15 25.09
N CYS A 211 -20.68 -14.71 26.27
CA CYS A 211 -21.00 -16.13 26.43
C CYS A 211 -22.21 -16.53 25.58
N ARG A 212 -23.29 -15.74 25.61
CA ARG A 212 -24.48 -16.00 24.77
C ARG A 212 -24.17 -15.93 23.27
N LYS A 213 -23.35 -14.98 22.81
CA LYS A 213 -22.99 -14.90 21.39
C LYS A 213 -22.14 -16.08 20.95
N PHE A 214 -21.21 -16.54 21.78
CA PHE A 214 -20.36 -17.70 21.46
C PHE A 214 -21.16 -19.01 21.33
N GLU A 215 -22.25 -19.18 22.08
CA GLU A 215 -23.17 -20.32 21.91
C GLU A 215 -23.88 -20.32 20.55
N ASN A 216 -24.02 -19.14 19.92
CA ASN A 216 -24.77 -18.94 18.68
C ASN A 216 -23.88 -18.78 17.42
N ILE A 217 -22.55 -18.97 17.56
CA ILE A 217 -21.55 -18.88 16.47
C ILE A 217 -21.05 -20.27 16.08
#